data_AF-A0A934SDS5-F1
#
_entry.id   AF-A0A934SDS5-F1
#
_cell.length_a   1.000
_cell.length_b   1.000
_cell.length_c   1.000
_cell.angle_alpha   90.00
_cell.angle_beta   90.00
_cell.angle_gamma   90.00
#
_symmetry.space_group_name_H-M   'P 1'
#
loop_
_entity.id
_entity.type
_entity.pdbx_description
1 polymer ?
#
loop_
_entity_poly.entity_id
_entity_poly.type
_entity_poly.pdbx_seq_one_letter_code
_entity_poly.pdbx_strand_id
1 'polypeptide(L)' 'MAAYDALPAPLRLWLAHAALPWSPASCRKLWDRARAKGASAEEAIATLERAQCRALQREMLAGF' A
#
# COMPACT_ATOMS: atom_id res chain seq x y z
N MET A 1 15.36 -3.64 8.61
CA MET A 1 15.44 -4.20 7.24
C MET A 1 14.48 -5.36 6.98
N ALA A 2 14.19 -6.27 7.93
CA ALA A 2 13.36 -7.46 7.69
C ALA A 2 11.88 -7.21 7.26
N ALA A 3 11.32 -6.04 7.57
CA ALA A 3 9.91 -5.75 7.27
C ALA A 3 9.60 -5.61 5.77
N TYR A 4 10.60 -5.29 4.93
CA TYR A 4 10.45 -5.18 3.48
C TYR A 4 10.68 -6.53 2.78
N ASP A 5 11.57 -7.35 3.33
CA ASP A 5 11.90 -8.67 2.79
C ASP A 5 10.80 -9.71 3.09
N ALA A 6 10.11 -9.56 4.22
CA ALA A 6 8.93 -10.36 4.57
C ALA A 6 7.65 -9.96 3.82
N LEU A 7 7.72 -9.06 2.84
CA LEU A 7 6.55 -8.66 2.06
C LEU A 7 6.30 -9.62 0.90
N PRO A 8 5.03 -9.91 0.60
CA PRO A 8 4.69 -10.62 -0.63
C PRO A 8 5.18 -9.84 -1.86
N ALA A 9 5.68 -10.57 -2.87
CA ALA A 9 6.13 -10.02 -4.14
C ALA A 9 5.20 -8.95 -4.74
N PRO A 10 3.86 -9.15 -4.85
CA PRO A 10 2.96 -8.13 -5.39
C PRO A 10 2.94 -6.83 -4.56
N LEU A 11 2.98 -6.94 -3.22
CA LEU A 11 3.01 -5.77 -2.34
C LEU A 11 4.32 -4.99 -2.48
N ARG A 12 5.42 -5.71 -2.65
CA ARG A 12 6.76 -5.16 -2.83
C ARG A 12 6.88 -4.43 -4.18
N LEU A 13 6.30 -5.02 -5.23
CA LEU A 13 6.22 -4.40 -6.56
C LEU A 13 5.40 -3.11 -6.50
N TRP A 14 4.22 -3.14 -5.88
CA TRP A 14 3.39 -1.94 -5.71
C TRP A 14 4.12 -0.82 -4.94
N LEU A 15 4.83 -1.16 -3.85
CA LEU A 15 5.64 -0.19 -3.10
C LEU A 15 6.74 0.45 -3.95
N ALA A 16 7.36 -0.31 -4.86
CA ALA A 16 8.38 0.20 -5.77
C ALA A 16 7.82 1.17 -6.82
N HIS A 17 6.54 1.03 -7.19
CA HIS A 17 5.84 1.91 -8.14
C HIS A 17 5.02 3.02 -7.45
N ALA A 18 4.96 3.04 -6.13
CA ALA A 18 4.15 3.99 -5.38
C ALA A 18 4.66 5.42 -5.53
N ALA A 19 3.76 6.37 -5.84
CA ALA A 19 4.11 7.77 -6.04
C ALA A 19 4.43 8.53 -4.73
N LEU A 20 4.06 7.98 -3.58
CA LEU A 20 4.27 8.58 -2.26
C LEU A 20 5.24 7.73 -1.43
N PRO A 21 5.95 8.33 -0.46
CA PRO A 21 6.83 7.62 0.47
C PRO A 21 6.04 6.84 1.52
N TRP A 22 5.34 5.78 1.08
CA TRP A 22 4.58 4.91 1.96
C TRP A 22 5.53 4.07 2.84
N SER A 23 5.21 3.99 4.14
CA SER A 23 5.94 3.10 5.05
C SER A 23 5.53 1.63 4.81
N PRO A 24 6.49 0.69 4.67
CA PRO A 24 6.19 -0.72 4.37
C PRO A 24 5.34 -1.41 5.46
N ALA A 25 5.47 -0.97 6.71
CA ALA A 25 4.66 -1.47 7.81
C ALA A 25 3.16 -1.14 7.66
N SER A 26 2.83 0.06 7.18
CA SER A 26 1.44 0.49 6.93
C SER A 26 0.83 -0.27 5.76
N CYS A 27 1.58 -0.41 4.67
CA CYS A 27 1.17 -1.21 3.52
C CYS A 27 0.92 -2.67 3.90
N ARG A 28 1.83 -3.26 4.69
CA ARG A 28 1.68 -4.63 5.21
C ARG A 28 0.44 -4.79 6.07
N LYS A 29 0.11 -3.82 6.93
CA LYS A 29 -1.12 -3.85 7.74
C LYS A 29 -2.39 -3.80 6.89
N LEU A 30 -2.41 -2.98 5.84
CA LEU A 30 -3.56 -2.90 4.92
C LEU A 30 -3.72 -4.21 4.14
N TRP A 31 -2.60 -4.73 3.63
CA TRP A 31 -2.56 -6.00 2.93
C TRP A 31 -3.05 -7.16 3.80
N ASP A 32 -2.52 -7.28 5.02
CA ASP A 32 -2.90 -8.32 5.98
C ASP A 32 -4.39 -8.25 6.31
N ARG A 33 -4.94 -7.05 6.54
CA ARG A 33 -6.38 -6.85 6.74
C ARG A 33 -7.22 -7.27 5.53
N ALA A 34 -6.77 -6.98 4.31
CA ALA A 34 -7.47 -7.39 3.10
C ALA A 34 -7.44 -8.92 2.95
N ARG A 35 -6.26 -9.54 3.13
CA ARG A 35 -6.09 -11.00 3.10
C ARG A 35 -6.91 -11.71 4.18
N ALA A 36 -6.99 -11.14 5.38
CA ALA A 36 -7.82 -11.65 6.47
C ALA A 36 -9.33 -11.63 6.14
N LYS A 37 -9.77 -10.73 5.25
CA LYS A 37 -11.14 -10.71 4.73
C LYS A 37 -11.37 -11.69 3.57
N GLY A 38 -10.37 -12.48 3.19
CA GLY A 38 -10.43 -13.37 2.04
C GLY A 38 -10.16 -12.68 0.70
N ALA A 39 -9.66 -11.44 0.70
CA ALA A 39 -9.40 -10.71 -0.53
C ALA A 39 -8.22 -11.33 -1.30
N SER A 40 -8.34 -11.29 -2.63
CA SER A 40 -7.25 -11.67 -3.52
C SER A 40 -6.09 -10.68 -3.43
N ALA A 41 -4.91 -11.11 -3.90
CA ALA A 41 -3.72 -10.25 -3.97
C ALA A 41 -4.04 -8.94 -4.71
N GLU A 42 -4.76 -9.04 -5.82
CA GLU A 42 -5.19 -7.90 -6.64
C GLU A 42 -6.13 -6.96 -5.90
N GLU A 43 -7.11 -7.48 -5.15
CA GLU A 43 -8.02 -6.66 -4.35
C GLU A 43 -7.31 -5.94 -3.19
N ALA A 44 -6.32 -6.61 -2.59
CA ALA A 44 -5.47 -6.00 -1.57
C ALA A 44 -4.63 -4.86 -2.17
N ILE A 45 -4.05 -5.03 -3.37
CA ILE A 45 -3.41 -3.93 -4.11
C ILE A 45 -4.40 -2.82 -4.44
N ALA A 46 -5.59 -3.14 -4.98
CA ALA A 46 -6.60 -2.13 -5.32
C ALA A 46 -7.02 -1.29 -4.10
N THR A 47 -7.01 -1.89 -2.91
CA THR A 47 -7.25 -1.17 -1.65
C THR A 47 -6.12 -0.19 -1.33
N LEU A 48 -4.86 -0.60 -1.55
CA LEU A 48 -3.68 0.24 -1.38
C LEU A 48 -3.64 1.40 -2.40
N GLU A 49 -3.94 1.11 -3.67
CA GLU A 49 -4.08 2.10 -4.75
C GLU A 49 -5.10 3.20 -4.38
N ARG A 50 -6.27 2.81 -3.89
CA ARG A 50 -7.31 3.76 -3.43
C ARG A 50 -6.82 4.61 -2.27
N ALA A 51 -6.08 4.02 -1.33
CA ALA A 51 -5.50 4.76 -0.21
C ALA A 51 -4.42 5.75 -0.69
N GLN A 52 -3.58 5.34 -1.66
CA GLN A 52 -2.59 6.20 -2.29
C GLN A 52 -3.24 7.36 -3.03
N CYS A 53 -4.28 7.14 -3.83
CA CYS A 53 -4.98 8.21 -4.54
C CYS A 53 -5.57 9.25 -3.56
N ARG A 54 -6.16 8.80 -2.45
CA ARG A 54 -6.65 9.70 -1.39
C ARG A 54 -5.52 10.47 -0.71
N ALA A 55 -4.41 9.81 -0.42
CA ALA A 55 -3.23 10.45 0.17
C ALA A 55 -2.60 11.47 -0.80
N LEU A 56 -2.50 11.14 -2.09
CA LEU A 56 -2.01 12.04 -3.14
C LEU A 56 -2.88 13.28 -3.27
N GLN A 57 -4.20 13.12 -3.27
CA GLN A 57 -5.13 14.25 -3.27
C GLN A 57 -4.93 15.13 -2.04
N ARG A 58 -4.73 14.52 -0.86
CA ARG A 58 -4.49 15.25 0.38
C ARG A 58 -3.14 15.96 0.40
N GLU A 59 -2.08 15.34 -0.09
CA GLU A 59 -0.74 15.95 -0.24
C GLU A 59 -0.80 17.12 -1.23
N MET A 60 -1.50 16.94 -2.35
CA MET A 60 -1.74 18.02 -3.31
C MET A 60 -2.50 19.19 -2.68
N LEU A 61 -3.51 18.92 -1.86
CA LEU A 61 -4.28 19.95 -1.14
C LEU A 61 -3.51 20.58 0.02
N ALA A 62 -2.59 19.85 0.66
CA ALA A 62 -1.78 20.34 1.78
C ALA A 62 -0.58 21.19 1.33
N GLY A 63 -0.27 21.18 0.02
CA GLY A 63 0.77 22.00 -0.58
C GLY A 63 0.33 23.41 -1.01
N PHE A 64 -0.86 23.88 -0.60
CA PHE A 64 -1.37 25.23 -0.88
C PHE A 64 -1.33 26.14 0.34
#